data_AF-A0A1F2SYK4-F1
#
_entry.id   AF-A0A1F2SYK4-F1
#
_cell.length_a   1.000
_cell.length_b   1.000
_cell.length_c   1.000
_cell.angle_alpha   90.00
_cell.angle_beta   90.00
_cell.angle_gamma   90.00
#
_symmetry.space_group_name_H-M   'P 1'
#
loop_
_entity.id
_entity.type
_entity.pdbx_description
1 polymer ?
#
loop_
_entity_poly.entity_id
_entity_poly.type
_entity_poly.pdbx_seq_one_letter_code
_entity_poly.pdbx_strand_id
1 'polypeptide(L)'
;MRFISLGLFVVLSLSVVIGSQGRPLRAQGVEAGAKAMAADKYDRNAQVWALQRSGFASGWQRGQEIYFMRCWMCHNDYTAIAEPTRGVSLRNLYRQAESPDDRRAVDDRIRRQVRSGSARMPAYSTSAMADNDLEDLVEYLREKCGTFTTGSGCFDEHNPPPNPNYKGN
;
A
#
# COMPACT_ATOMS: atom_id res chain seq x y z
N MET A 1 -37.28 52.36 65.92
CA MET A 1 -36.57 51.97 67.16
C MET A 1 -35.65 50.78 66.85
N ARG A 2 -34.40 50.89 67.29
CA ARG A 2 -33.40 49.82 67.55
C ARG A 2 -32.69 49.15 66.36
N PHE A 3 -31.43 49.57 66.21
CA PHE A 3 -30.31 48.85 65.58
C PHE A 3 -30.00 47.54 66.32
N ILE A 4 -29.65 46.47 65.59
CA ILE A 4 -28.76 45.41 66.08
C ILE A 4 -27.87 44.92 64.92
N SER A 5 -26.56 45.09 65.09
CA SER A 5 -25.46 44.56 64.27
C SER A 5 -25.45 43.03 64.23
N LEU A 6 -25.16 42.44 63.06
CA LEU A 6 -24.69 41.05 62.97
C LEU A 6 -23.27 41.02 62.42
N GLY A 7 -22.39 40.40 63.21
CA GLY A 7 -20.95 40.36 63.01
C GLY A 7 -20.50 39.48 61.86
N LEU A 8 -19.37 39.92 61.30
CA LEU A 8 -18.56 39.29 60.27
C LEU A 8 -17.79 38.10 60.87
N PHE A 9 -18.11 36.87 60.48
CA PHE A 9 -17.26 35.70 60.71
C PHE A 9 -16.51 35.37 59.42
N VAL A 10 -15.23 35.74 59.38
CA VAL A 10 -14.28 35.33 58.32
C VAL A 10 -13.75 33.94 58.67
N VAL A 11 -14.13 32.92 57.89
CA VAL A 11 -13.50 31.60 57.93
C VAL A 11 -12.36 31.60 56.93
N LEU A 12 -11.12 31.66 57.41
CA LEU A 12 -9.92 31.54 56.60
C LEU A 12 -9.68 30.06 56.27
N SER A 13 -10.08 29.61 55.08
CA SER A 13 -9.72 28.28 54.58
C SER A 13 -8.32 28.29 53.98
N LEU A 14 -7.39 27.59 54.63
CA LEU A 14 -6.01 27.41 54.19
C LEU A 14 -5.96 26.38 53.04
N SER A 15 -5.91 26.85 51.79
CA SER A 15 -5.70 25.98 50.64
C SER A 15 -4.22 25.59 50.52
N VAL A 16 -3.91 24.32 50.76
CA VAL A 16 -2.60 23.74 50.46
C VAL A 16 -2.47 23.61 48.94
N VAL A 17 -1.61 24.44 48.33
CA VAL A 17 -1.24 24.33 46.92
C VAL A 17 -0.13 23.29 46.81
N ILE A 18 -0.48 22.06 46.42
CA ILE A 18 0.49 21.05 46.02
C ILE A 18 0.93 21.40 44.60
N GLY A 19 2.05 22.11 44.47
CA GLY A 19 2.68 22.40 43.18
C GLY A 19 3.23 21.14 42.54
N SER A 20 2.56 20.62 41.50
CA SER A 20 3.11 19.62 40.60
C SER A 20 4.08 20.29 39.63
N GLN A 21 5.36 20.36 40.00
CA GLN A 21 6.44 20.65 39.07
C GLN A 21 6.61 19.46 38.12
N GLY A 22 5.78 19.40 37.09
CA GLY A 22 5.97 18.49 35.96
C GLY A 22 7.26 18.85 35.24
N ARG A 23 8.30 18.00 35.37
CA ARG A 23 9.50 18.12 34.54
C ARG A 23 9.06 17.94 33.07
N PRO A 24 9.36 18.87 32.15
CA PRO A 24 9.09 18.61 30.75
C PRO A 24 9.96 17.41 30.34
N LEU A 25 9.30 16.33 29.92
CA LEU A 25 9.97 15.27 29.17
C LEU A 25 10.50 15.93 27.90
N ARG A 26 11.82 16.13 27.88
CA ARG A 26 12.57 16.47 26.68
C ARG A 26 12.33 15.32 25.71
N ALA A 27 11.41 15.52 24.78
CA ALA A 27 11.29 14.67 23.60
C ALA A 27 12.65 14.73 22.92
N GLN A 28 13.45 13.67 23.09
CA GLN A 28 14.57 13.42 22.22
C GLN A 28 13.95 13.22 20.86
N GLY A 29 14.02 14.25 20.02
CA GLY A 29 13.76 14.12 18.61
C GLY A 29 14.67 13.01 18.12
N VAL A 30 14.11 11.84 17.88
CA VAL A 30 14.68 10.89 16.95
C VAL A 30 14.62 11.60 15.62
N GLU A 31 15.72 12.28 15.28
CA GLU A 31 16.03 12.60 13.91
C GLU A 31 15.86 11.30 13.14
N ALA A 32 14.88 11.27 12.23
CA ALA A 32 14.64 10.17 11.32
C ALA A 32 15.79 10.13 10.28
N GLY A 33 16.99 9.84 10.77
CA GLY A 33 18.15 9.43 10.00
C GLY A 33 18.25 7.92 9.98
N ALA A 34 17.14 7.20 9.83
CA ALA A 34 17.19 5.79 9.50
C ALA A 34 17.62 5.71 8.03
N LYS A 35 18.94 5.68 7.79
CA LYS A 35 19.45 4.99 6.59
C LYS A 35 18.80 3.62 6.65
N ALA A 36 17.86 3.35 5.73
CA ALA A 36 17.22 2.05 5.64
C ALA A 36 18.34 1.02 5.67
N MET A 37 18.42 0.24 6.75
CA MET A 37 19.38 -0.86 6.79
C MET A 37 19.10 -1.68 5.55
N ALA A 38 20.11 -1.88 4.71
CA ALA A 38 19.98 -2.75 3.56
C ALA A 38 19.43 -4.08 4.09
N ALA A 39 18.21 -4.42 3.68
CA ALA A 39 17.56 -5.64 4.13
C ALA A 39 18.54 -6.80 3.91
N ASP A 40 18.63 -7.70 4.88
CA ASP A 40 19.44 -8.91 4.71
C ASP A 40 19.00 -9.59 3.40
N LYS A 41 19.95 -9.78 2.49
CA LYS A 41 19.71 -10.41 1.18
C LYS A 41 19.25 -11.86 1.29
N TYR A 42 19.32 -12.46 2.48
CA TYR A 42 18.76 -13.77 2.79
C TYR A 42 17.46 -13.70 3.59
N ASP A 43 17.06 -12.53 4.08
CA ASP A 43 15.74 -12.33 4.69
C ASP A 43 14.68 -12.26 3.59
N ARG A 44 14.12 -13.43 3.30
CA ARG A 44 13.04 -13.59 2.33
C ARG A 44 11.79 -12.83 2.74
N ASN A 45 11.50 -12.68 4.03
CA ASN A 45 10.32 -11.95 4.47
C ASN A 45 10.49 -10.46 4.15
N ALA A 46 11.66 -9.88 4.44
CA ALA A 46 11.97 -8.51 4.06
C ALA A 46 11.84 -8.29 2.54
N GLN A 47 12.33 -9.23 1.72
CA GLN A 47 12.22 -9.16 0.26
C GLN A 47 10.77 -9.24 -0.23
N VAL A 48 9.92 -10.07 0.40
CA VAL A 48 8.50 -10.15 0.06
C VAL A 48 7.79 -8.84 0.39
N TRP A 49 8.01 -8.30 1.59
CA TRP A 49 7.42 -7.03 2.02
C TRP A 49 7.88 -5.84 1.17
N ALA A 50 9.13 -5.88 0.69
CA ALA A 50 9.68 -4.87 -0.20
C ALA A 50 9.38 -5.10 -1.70
N LEU A 51 8.68 -6.18 -2.07
CA LEU A 51 8.42 -6.57 -3.48
C LEU A 51 9.71 -6.73 -4.32
N GLN A 52 10.76 -7.28 -3.69
CA GLN A 52 12.09 -7.48 -4.28
C GLN A 52 12.41 -8.95 -4.56
N ARG A 53 11.49 -9.87 -4.23
CA ARG A 53 11.70 -11.32 -4.34
C ARG A 53 12.02 -11.80 -5.76
N SER A 54 11.50 -11.10 -6.77
CA SER A 54 11.74 -11.44 -8.17
C SER A 54 13.18 -11.19 -8.60
N GLY A 55 13.95 -10.40 -7.83
CA GLY A 55 15.34 -10.03 -8.13
C GLY A 55 15.48 -8.99 -9.25
N PHE A 56 14.39 -8.57 -9.88
CA PHE A 56 14.40 -7.51 -10.90
C PHE A 56 14.26 -6.14 -10.23
N ALA A 57 15.04 -5.17 -10.70
CA ALA A 57 14.99 -3.80 -10.17
C ALA A 57 13.79 -2.99 -10.69
N SER A 58 13.33 -3.29 -11.91
CA SER A 58 12.21 -2.62 -12.61
C SER A 58 11.70 -3.47 -13.77
N GLY A 59 10.66 -2.97 -14.46
CA GLY A 59 10.07 -3.55 -15.66
C GLY A 59 8.95 -4.55 -15.37
N TRP A 60 8.36 -5.10 -16.44
CA TRP A 60 7.19 -5.98 -16.35
C TRP A 60 7.39 -7.20 -15.42
N GLN A 61 8.61 -7.74 -15.28
CA GLN A 61 8.87 -8.88 -14.38
C GLN A 61 8.65 -8.49 -12.92
N ARG A 62 9.04 -7.27 -12.55
CA ARG A 62 8.76 -6.71 -11.22
C ARG A 62 7.28 -6.36 -11.09
N GLY A 63 6.67 -5.82 -12.13
CA GLY A 63 5.23 -5.57 -12.22
C GLY A 63 4.37 -6.82 -12.01
N GLN A 64 4.83 -7.98 -12.51
CA GLN A 64 4.17 -9.27 -12.28
C GLN A 64 4.12 -9.65 -10.81
N GLU A 65 5.22 -9.48 -10.08
CA GLU A 65 5.28 -9.72 -8.64
C GLU A 65 4.34 -8.76 -7.89
N ILE A 66 4.31 -7.49 -8.28
CA ILE A 66 3.40 -6.48 -7.71
C ILE A 66 1.94 -6.90 -7.94
N TYR A 67 1.59 -7.29 -9.16
CA TYR A 67 0.25 -7.79 -9.49
C TYR A 67 -0.11 -9.00 -8.64
N PHE A 68 0.77 -9.99 -8.56
CA PHE A 68 0.54 -11.19 -7.77
C PHE A 68 0.31 -10.87 -6.28
N MET A 69 1.16 -10.03 -5.70
CA MET A 69 1.12 -9.73 -4.27
C MET A 69 -0.02 -8.80 -3.85
N ARG A 70 -0.49 -7.93 -4.75
CA ARG A 70 -1.42 -6.84 -4.39
C ARG A 70 -2.74 -6.85 -5.13
N CYS A 71 -2.82 -7.46 -6.30
CA CYS A 71 -3.99 -7.35 -7.20
C CYS A 71 -4.67 -8.70 -7.44
N TRP A 72 -3.89 -9.78 -7.54
CA TRP A 72 -4.38 -11.10 -7.96
C TRP A 72 -5.50 -11.63 -7.05
N MET A 73 -5.46 -11.37 -5.74
CA MET A 73 -6.50 -11.85 -4.81
C MET A 73 -7.93 -11.42 -5.17
N CYS A 74 -8.10 -10.29 -5.88
CA CYS A 74 -9.42 -9.82 -6.33
C CYS A 74 -9.58 -9.88 -7.85
N HIS A 75 -8.49 -9.83 -8.60
CA HIS A 75 -8.49 -9.76 -10.07
C HIS A 75 -8.16 -11.09 -10.76
N ASN A 76 -8.00 -12.18 -10.01
CA ASN A 76 -7.92 -13.52 -10.59
C ASN A 76 -9.27 -13.94 -11.21
N ASP A 77 -9.20 -14.88 -12.15
CA ASP A 77 -10.38 -15.30 -12.90
C ASP A 77 -11.37 -16.11 -12.07
N TYR A 78 -10.91 -16.83 -11.04
CA TYR A 78 -11.80 -17.58 -10.14
C TYR A 78 -12.72 -16.63 -9.38
N THR A 79 -12.17 -15.55 -8.82
CA THR A 79 -12.94 -14.51 -8.13
C THR A 79 -13.84 -13.77 -9.10
N ALA A 80 -13.37 -13.47 -10.32
CA ALA A 80 -14.21 -12.82 -11.32
C ALA A 80 -15.42 -13.69 -11.74
N ILE A 81 -15.25 -15.01 -11.81
CA ILE A 81 -16.33 -15.96 -12.10
C ILE A 81 -17.27 -16.13 -10.90
N ALA A 82 -16.73 -16.32 -9.71
CA ALA A 82 -17.53 -16.59 -8.50
C ALA A 82 -18.24 -15.34 -7.97
N GLU A 83 -17.60 -14.17 -8.09
CA GLU A 83 -18.09 -12.90 -7.55
C GLU A 83 -17.94 -11.75 -8.57
N PRO A 84 -18.70 -11.74 -9.68
CA PRO A 84 -18.52 -10.78 -10.78
C PRO A 84 -18.76 -9.31 -10.40
N THR A 85 -19.36 -9.05 -9.24
CA THR A 85 -19.56 -7.69 -8.70
C THR A 85 -18.44 -7.24 -7.76
N ARG A 86 -17.48 -8.12 -7.43
CA ARG A 86 -16.36 -7.85 -6.50
C ARG A 86 -15.00 -8.04 -7.17
N GLY A 87 -14.87 -9.02 -8.05
CA GLY A 87 -13.69 -9.23 -8.88
C GLY A 87 -14.00 -8.99 -10.35
N VAL A 88 -13.16 -8.21 -11.03
CA VAL A 88 -13.22 -8.05 -12.49
C VAL A 88 -11.91 -8.54 -13.09
N SER A 89 -11.99 -9.32 -14.17
CA SER A 89 -10.78 -9.77 -14.87
C SER A 89 -10.13 -8.59 -15.59
N LEU A 90 -8.82 -8.43 -15.42
CA LEU A 90 -8.04 -7.34 -16.04
C LEU A 90 -7.45 -7.71 -17.40
N ARG A 91 -7.64 -8.96 -17.86
CA ARG A 91 -7.07 -9.50 -19.12
C ARG A 91 -7.35 -8.69 -20.38
N ASN A 92 -8.40 -7.86 -20.35
CA ASN A 92 -8.91 -7.15 -21.53
C ASN A 92 -8.74 -5.64 -21.46
N LEU A 93 -7.98 -5.12 -20.49
CA LEU A 93 -7.81 -3.67 -20.29
C LEU A 93 -7.37 -2.94 -21.57
N TYR A 94 -6.50 -3.58 -22.36
CA TYR A 94 -5.94 -3.01 -23.59
C TYR A 94 -6.60 -3.55 -24.87
N ARG A 95 -7.68 -4.35 -24.78
CA ARG A 95 -8.29 -5.02 -25.93
C ARG A 95 -8.72 -4.06 -27.06
N GLN A 96 -9.15 -2.85 -26.69
CA GLN A 96 -9.62 -1.81 -27.62
C GLN A 96 -8.57 -0.70 -27.86
N ALA A 97 -7.34 -0.85 -27.34
CA ALA A 97 -6.30 0.16 -27.48
C ALA A 97 -5.47 -0.10 -28.74
N GLU A 98 -5.90 0.46 -29.86
CA GLU A 98 -5.32 0.20 -31.18
C GLU A 98 -4.14 1.12 -31.49
N SER A 99 -4.12 2.33 -30.93
CA SER A 99 -3.05 3.32 -31.13
C SER A 99 -2.19 3.52 -29.88
N PRO A 100 -0.97 4.08 -30.01
CA PRO A 100 -0.17 4.50 -28.86
C PRO A 100 -0.88 5.49 -27.93
N ASP A 101 -1.73 6.36 -28.47
CA ASP A 101 -2.54 7.30 -27.67
C ASP A 101 -3.62 6.58 -26.86
N ASP A 102 -4.29 5.58 -27.45
CA ASP A 102 -5.26 4.77 -26.71
C ASP A 102 -4.59 4.01 -25.57
N ARG A 103 -3.40 3.45 -25.82
CA ARG A 103 -2.60 2.76 -24.80
C ARG A 103 -2.23 3.71 -23.67
N ARG A 104 -1.74 4.91 -23.98
CA ARG A 104 -1.48 5.97 -22.97
C ARG A 104 -2.73 6.32 -22.17
N ALA A 105 -3.88 6.46 -22.84
CA ALA A 105 -5.14 6.76 -22.16
C ALA A 105 -5.59 5.62 -21.23
N VAL A 106 -5.36 4.35 -21.60
CA VAL A 106 -5.57 3.19 -20.71
C VAL A 106 -4.61 3.25 -19.52
N ASP A 107 -3.31 3.45 -19.76
CA ASP A 107 -2.30 3.55 -18.70
C ASP A 107 -2.71 4.61 -17.66
N ASP A 108 -3.11 5.79 -18.12
CA ASP A 108 -3.51 6.90 -17.25
C ASP A 108 -4.79 6.60 -16.45
N ARG A 109 -5.75 5.88 -17.05
CA ARG A 109 -6.94 5.40 -16.32
C ARG A 109 -6.53 4.41 -15.23
N ILE A 110 -5.63 3.48 -15.51
CA ILE A 110 -5.13 2.51 -14.53
C ILE A 110 -4.43 3.24 -13.39
N ARG A 111 -3.50 4.16 -13.69
CA ARG A 111 -2.80 4.95 -12.66
C ARG A 111 -3.78 5.66 -11.75
N ARG A 112 -4.76 6.37 -12.32
CA ARG A 112 -5.80 7.06 -11.54
C ARG A 112 -6.60 6.09 -10.69
N GLN A 113 -7.07 4.98 -11.26
CA GLN A 113 -7.88 3.98 -10.56
C GLN A 113 -7.13 3.31 -9.39
N VAL A 114 -5.84 3.00 -9.57
CA VAL A 114 -5.00 2.44 -8.51
C VAL A 114 -4.76 3.46 -7.40
N ARG A 115 -4.52 4.74 -7.76
CA ARG A 115 -4.31 5.82 -6.79
C ARG A 115 -5.59 6.17 -6.02
N SER A 116 -6.75 6.20 -6.69
CA SER A 116 -8.02 6.59 -6.07
C SER A 116 -8.77 5.45 -5.41
N GLY A 117 -8.54 4.21 -5.84
CA GLY A 117 -9.38 3.08 -5.47
C GLY A 117 -10.82 3.23 -5.97
N SER A 118 -11.72 2.41 -5.42
CA SER A 118 -13.17 2.48 -5.59
C SER A 118 -13.86 1.92 -4.35
N ALA A 119 -15.20 1.85 -4.34
CA ALA A 119 -15.96 1.32 -3.19
C ALA A 119 -15.54 -0.11 -2.75
N ARG A 120 -14.94 -0.90 -3.65
CA ARG A 120 -14.49 -2.29 -3.38
C ARG A 120 -13.03 -2.55 -3.77
N MET A 121 -12.29 -1.50 -4.06
CA MET A 121 -10.87 -1.56 -4.43
C MET A 121 -10.10 -0.57 -3.56
N PRO A 122 -9.12 -0.99 -2.77
CA PRO A 122 -8.36 -0.07 -1.94
C PRO A 122 -7.59 0.94 -2.81
N ALA A 123 -7.48 2.15 -2.32
CA ALA A 123 -6.59 3.16 -2.88
C ALA A 123 -5.14 2.84 -2.47
N TYR A 124 -4.21 2.91 -3.43
CA TYR A 124 -2.78 2.79 -3.17
C TYR A 124 -2.14 4.17 -3.26
N SER A 125 -1.99 4.84 -2.13
CA SER A 125 -1.21 6.08 -2.03
C SER A 125 0.25 5.85 -2.44
N THR A 126 1.00 6.93 -2.66
CA THR A 126 2.45 6.86 -2.94
C THR A 126 3.24 6.21 -1.81
N SER A 127 2.75 6.29 -0.56
CA SER A 127 3.35 5.60 0.59
C SER A 127 3.04 4.09 0.60
N ALA A 128 1.88 3.68 0.09
CA ALA A 128 1.53 2.27 0.00
C ALA A 128 2.19 1.61 -1.22
N MET A 129 2.28 2.31 -2.35
CA MET A 129 2.87 1.87 -3.61
C MET A 129 3.64 3.04 -4.23
N ALA A 130 4.96 2.92 -4.35
CA ALA A 130 5.77 3.98 -4.94
C ALA A 130 5.44 4.16 -6.45
N ASP A 131 5.79 5.30 -7.03
CA ASP A 131 5.46 5.58 -8.45
C ASP A 131 6.15 4.60 -9.41
N ASN A 132 7.40 4.22 -9.14
CA ASN A 132 8.11 3.21 -9.92
C ASN A 132 7.42 1.83 -9.85
N ASP A 133 6.86 1.45 -8.70
CA ASP A 133 6.10 0.20 -8.55
C ASP A 133 4.83 0.24 -9.40
N LEU A 134 4.15 1.39 -9.42
CA LEU A 134 2.96 1.59 -10.24
C LEU A 134 3.30 1.55 -11.74
N GLU A 135 4.42 2.14 -12.15
CA GLU A 135 4.89 2.06 -13.54
C GLU A 135 5.22 0.62 -13.96
N ASP A 136 5.94 -0.13 -13.14
CA ASP A 136 6.25 -1.54 -13.41
C ASP A 136 4.96 -2.37 -13.53
N LEU A 137 3.97 -2.12 -12.65
CA LEU A 137 2.65 -2.75 -12.71
C LEU A 137 1.90 -2.41 -14.00
N VAL A 138 1.89 -1.13 -14.40
CA VAL A 138 1.24 -0.68 -15.64
C VAL A 138 1.91 -1.32 -16.87
N GLU A 139 3.24 -1.36 -16.90
CA GLU A 139 3.99 -2.06 -17.94
C GLU A 139 3.62 -3.55 -17.99
N TYR A 140 3.55 -4.22 -16.85
CA TYR A 140 3.12 -5.62 -16.78
C TYR A 140 1.71 -5.85 -17.34
N LEU A 141 0.73 -5.04 -16.91
CA LEU A 141 -0.64 -5.14 -17.37
C LEU A 141 -0.76 -4.91 -18.89
N ARG A 142 0.10 -4.05 -19.44
CA ARG A 142 0.11 -3.71 -20.86
C ARG A 142 0.78 -4.77 -21.72
N GLU A 143 1.91 -5.31 -21.28
CA GLU A 143 2.76 -6.15 -22.13
C GLU A 143 2.56 -7.66 -21.90
N LYS A 144 2.00 -8.07 -20.75
CA LYS A 144 1.99 -9.49 -20.33
C LYS A 144 0.66 -10.00 -19.78
N CYS A 145 -0.15 -9.16 -19.15
CA CYS A 145 -1.45 -9.64 -18.70
C CYS A 145 -2.28 -10.18 -19.89
N GLY A 146 -2.85 -11.38 -19.75
CA GLY A 146 -3.65 -12.01 -20.81
C GLY A 146 -2.84 -12.69 -21.92
N THR A 147 -1.50 -12.70 -21.84
CA THR A 147 -0.63 -13.33 -22.86
C THR A 147 -0.19 -14.75 -22.50
N PHE A 148 -0.58 -15.28 -21.33
CA PHE A 148 -0.15 -16.61 -20.88
C PHE A 148 -0.97 -17.71 -21.57
N THR A 149 -0.30 -18.84 -21.86
CA THR A 149 -0.88 -19.96 -22.61
C THR A 149 -1.66 -20.92 -21.70
N THR A 150 -1.22 -21.07 -20.45
CA THR A 150 -1.88 -21.85 -19.40
C THR A 150 -2.79 -20.94 -18.57
N GLY A 151 -3.95 -20.62 -19.15
CA GLY A 151 -4.95 -19.77 -18.51
C GLY A 151 -4.99 -18.37 -19.13
N SER A 152 -6.19 -17.85 -19.32
CA SER A 152 -6.44 -16.58 -20.01
C SER A 152 -6.36 -15.35 -19.09
N GLY A 153 -5.71 -15.49 -17.94
CA GLY A 153 -5.64 -14.48 -16.88
C GLY A 153 -4.40 -13.59 -16.93
N CYS A 154 -4.28 -12.69 -15.95
CA CYS A 154 -3.07 -11.87 -15.75
C CYS A 154 -2.02 -12.54 -14.86
N PHE A 155 -2.11 -13.84 -14.55
CA PHE A 155 -1.07 -14.57 -13.82
C PHE A 155 -1.18 -16.04 -14.18
N ASP A 156 -0.04 -16.67 -14.43
CA ASP A 156 0.06 -18.07 -14.81
C ASP A 156 0.41 -18.91 -13.58
N GLU A 157 -0.62 -19.49 -12.96
CA GLU A 157 -0.45 -20.26 -11.72
C GLU A 157 0.30 -21.57 -11.92
N HIS A 158 0.29 -22.08 -13.15
CA HIS A 158 0.98 -23.31 -13.52
C HIS A 158 2.44 -23.07 -13.91
N ASN A 159 2.82 -21.82 -14.14
CA ASN A 159 4.18 -21.41 -14.46
C ASN A 159 4.59 -20.17 -13.65
N PRO A 160 4.73 -20.28 -12.32
CA PRO A 160 5.07 -19.14 -11.48
C PRO A 160 6.44 -18.56 -11.87
N PRO A 161 6.69 -17.25 -11.66
CA PRO A 161 7.98 -16.64 -11.94
C PRO A 161 9.12 -17.42 -11.27
N PRO A 162 10.26 -17.63 -11.97
CA PRO A 162 11.38 -18.39 -11.43
C PRO A 162 11.90 -17.72 -10.16
N ASN A 163 12.17 -18.50 -9.12
CA ASN A 163 12.84 -18.00 -7.92
C ASN A 163 14.33 -17.85 -8.23
N PRO A 164 14.89 -16.62 -8.33
CA PRO A 164 16.29 -16.40 -8.70
C PRO A 164 17.28 -17.03 -7.72
N ASN A 165 16.84 -17.31 -6.49
CA ASN A 165 17.67 -17.93 -5.46
C ASN A 165 17.60 -19.47 -5.48
N TYR A 166 16.65 -20.07 -6.22
CA TYR A 166 16.55 -21.52 -6.35
C TYR A 166 17.41 -21.98 -7.53
N LYS A 167 18.58 -22.53 -7.22
CA LYS A 167 19.43 -23.22 -8.20
C LYS A 167 19.11 -24.71 -8.11
N GLY A 168 18.21 -25.17 -8.97
CA GLY A 168 17.94 -26.61 -9.09
C GLY A 168 19.22 -27.33 -9.55
N ASN A 169 19.55 -28.42 -8.88
CA ASN A 169 20.69 -29.29 -9.21
C ASN A 169 20.39 -30.11 -10.46
#